data_AF-A0ABD1BCR9-F1
#
_entry.id   AF-A0ABD1BCR9-F1
#
_cell.length_a   1.000
_cell.length_b   1.000
_cell.length_c   1.000
_cell.angle_alpha   90.00
_cell.angle_beta   90.00
_cell.angle_gamma   90.00
#
_symmetry.space_group_name_H-M   'P 1'
#
loop_
_entity.id
_entity.type
_entity.pdbx_description
1 polymer ?
#
loop_
_entity_poly.entity_id
_entity_poly.type
_entity_poly.pdbx_seq_one_letter_code
_entity_poly.pdbx_strand_id
1 'polypeptide(L)'
;MVRSLTSEYYTTSVENLVRNIKIPKFGVGSNCVAVISSPWFQVYDNDFGWGKPIAARARPSTIRGNKLVLFRGIKCIDVHTTLLSDVLVKLLADV
;
A
#
# COMPACT_ATOMS: atom_id res chain seq x y z
N MET A 1 -4.39 21.03 -27.71
CA MET A 1 -4.83 19.92 -28.59
C MET A 1 -5.34 18.80 -27.68
N VAL A 2 -6.63 18.77 -27.36
CA VAL A 2 -7.23 17.70 -26.55
C VAL A 2 -7.56 16.56 -27.50
N ARG A 3 -6.86 15.42 -27.36
CA ARG A 3 -7.17 14.21 -28.13
C ARG A 3 -8.48 13.63 -27.59
N SER A 4 -9.54 13.65 -28.39
CA SER A 4 -10.78 12.93 -28.11
C SER A 4 -10.51 11.43 -28.24
N LEU A 5 -10.29 10.76 -27.12
CA LEU A 5 -10.12 9.30 -27.07
C LEU A 5 -11.51 8.65 -27.27
N THR A 6 -11.68 7.93 -28.38
CA THR A 6 -12.91 7.22 -28.75
C THR A 6 -13.16 6.02 -27.84
N SER A 7 -14.42 5.59 -27.64
CA SER A 7 -14.76 4.46 -26.73
C SER A 7 -14.05 3.15 -27.10
N GLU A 8 -13.79 2.93 -28.40
CA GLU A 8 -13.05 1.78 -28.93
C GLU A 8 -11.60 1.71 -28.45
N TYR A 9 -10.97 2.86 -28.19
CA TYR A 9 -9.63 2.90 -27.62
C TYR A 9 -9.61 2.36 -26.19
N TYR A 10 -10.64 2.68 -25.40
CA TYR A 10 -10.76 2.21 -24.02
C TYR A 10 -11.03 0.71 -23.97
N THR A 11 -11.95 0.19 -24.78
CA THR A 11 -12.25 -1.25 -24.81
C THR A 11 -11.02 -2.05 -25.22
N THR A 12 -10.32 -1.63 -26.28
CA THR A 12 -9.08 -2.28 -26.74
C THR A 12 -7.98 -2.19 -25.68
N SER A 13 -7.88 -1.08 -24.95
CA SER A 13 -6.90 -0.91 -23.87
C SER A 13 -7.20 -1.82 -22.68
N VAL A 14 -8.47 -1.97 -22.30
CA VAL A 14 -8.91 -2.86 -21.22
C VAL A 14 -8.68 -4.33 -21.60
N GLU A 15 -9.06 -4.73 -22.81
CA GLU A 15 -8.84 -6.10 -23.30
C GLU A 15 -7.34 -6.46 -23.34
N ASN A 16 -6.50 -5.53 -23.80
CA ASN A 16 -5.05 -5.72 -23.79
C ASN A 16 -4.48 -5.76 -22.37
N LEU A 17 -5.00 -4.96 -21.43
CA LEU A 17 -4.58 -5.00 -20.04
C LEU A 17 -4.94 -6.34 -19.39
N VAL A 18 -6.14 -6.87 -19.66
CA VAL A 18 -6.59 -8.19 -19.16
C VAL A 18 -5.75 -9.32 -19.75
N ARG A 19 -5.44 -9.28 -21.05
CA ARG A 19 -4.61 -10.30 -21.72
C ARG A 19 -3.14 -10.25 -21.31
N ASN A 20 -2.60 -9.06 -21.09
CA ASN A 20 -1.18 -8.83 -20.82
C ASN A 20 -0.98 -8.05 -19.51
N ILE A 21 -1.46 -8.59 -18.39
CA ILE A 21 -1.26 -7.99 -17.07
C ILE A 21 0.24 -8.00 -16.74
N LYS A 22 0.95 -6.93 -17.12
CA LYS A 22 2.29 -6.62 -16.62
C LYS A 22 2.11 -5.87 -15.32
N ILE A 23 2.06 -6.60 -14.20
CA ILE A 23 2.12 -5.97 -12.87
C ILE A 23 3.49 -5.29 -12.78
N PRO A 24 3.57 -3.95 -12.70
CA PRO A 24 4.83 -3.28 -12.50
C PRO A 24 5.42 -3.81 -11.19
N LYS A 25 6.64 -4.36 -11.26
CA LYS A 25 7.39 -4.70 -10.05
C LYS A 25 7.82 -3.40 -9.39
N PHE A 26 6.91 -2.77 -8.66
CA PHE A 26 7.23 -1.71 -7.71
C PHE A 26 7.95 -2.36 -6.52
N GLY A 27 9.20 -2.75 -6.73
CA GLY A 27 10.09 -3.25 -5.69
C GLY A 27 10.93 -2.09 -5.18
N VAL A 28 10.95 -1.91 -3.87
CA VAL A 28 12.01 -1.14 -3.23
C VAL A 28 13.28 -2.01 -3.34
N GLY A 29 14.44 -1.40 -3.64
CA GLY A 29 15.70 -2.13 -3.79
C GLY A 29 16.02 -3.03 -2.59
N SER A 30 16.85 -4.06 -2.77
CA SER A 30 17.10 -5.11 -1.77
C SER A 30 17.57 -4.59 -0.40
N ASN A 31 18.20 -3.41 -0.36
CA ASN A 31 18.71 -2.77 0.85
C ASN A 31 18.03 -1.43 1.17
N CYS A 32 16.86 -1.18 0.59
CA CYS A 32 16.10 0.04 0.83
C CYS A 32 14.76 -0.33 1.46
N VAL A 33 14.25 0.57 2.31
CA VAL A 33 12.95 0.47 2.94
C VAL A 33 12.17 1.73 2.58
N ALA A 34 10.97 1.56 2.03
CA ALA A 34 10.10 2.70 1.72
C ALA A 34 8.94 2.76 2.70
N VAL A 35 8.77 3.93 3.33
CA VAL A 35 7.57 4.25 4.08
C VAL A 35 6.55 4.84 3.11
N ILE A 36 5.39 4.20 2.99
CA ILE A 36 4.37 4.56 1.99
C ILE A 36 3.09 5.17 2.59
N SER A 37 3.11 5.49 3.87
CA SER A 37 2.01 6.15 4.57
C SER A 37 2.51 7.07 5.68
N SER A 38 1.60 7.86 6.24
CA SER A 38 1.90 8.79 7.32
C SER A 38 0.95 8.56 8.50
N PRO A 39 1.46 8.40 9.74
CA PRO A 39 0.62 8.30 10.94
C PRO A 39 -0.07 9.62 11.28
N TRP A 40 0.30 10.71 10.60
CA TRP A 40 -0.30 12.03 10.78
C TRP A 40 -1.61 12.21 10.02
N PHE A 41 -1.98 11.25 9.17
CA PHE A 41 -3.29 11.27 8.52
C PHE A 41 -4.40 11.09 9.56
N GLN A 42 -5.33 12.04 9.57
CA GLN A 42 -6.51 12.02 10.42
C GLN A 42 -7.52 11.01 9.88
N VAL A 43 -7.34 9.73 10.20
CA VAL A 43 -8.23 8.66 9.73
C VAL A 43 -9.41 8.48 10.69
N TYR A 44 -9.16 8.46 11.99
CA TYR A 44 -10.18 8.11 13.00
C TYR A 44 -11.12 9.26 13.40
N ASP A 45 -10.76 10.50 13.08
CA ASP A 45 -11.58 11.67 13.38
C ASP A 45 -12.67 11.94 12.31
N ASN A 46 -12.58 11.26 11.16
CA ASN A 46 -13.51 11.41 10.04
C ASN A 46 -14.68 10.44 10.15
N ASP A 47 -15.91 10.96 10.11
CA ASP A 47 -17.15 10.19 10.02
C ASP A 47 -17.78 10.39 8.64
N PHE A 48 -18.04 9.29 7.93
CA PHE A 48 -18.64 9.29 6.59
C PHE A 48 -20.15 8.98 6.61
N GLY A 49 -20.78 8.96 7.80
CA GLY A 49 -22.19 8.63 7.99
C GLY A 49 -22.45 7.21 8.50
N TRP A 50 -21.38 6.41 8.72
CA TRP A 50 -21.44 5.07 9.31
C TRP A 50 -20.78 5.00 10.70
N GLY A 51 -20.37 6.15 11.24
CA GLY A 51 -19.58 6.24 12.46
C GLY A 51 -18.08 6.33 12.18
N LYS A 52 -17.35 6.70 13.23
CA LYS A 52 -15.89 6.86 13.17
C LYS A 52 -15.18 5.51 12.97
N PRO A 53 -14.14 5.43 12.14
CA PRO A 53 -13.34 4.22 11.97
C PRO A 53 -12.70 3.78 13.29
N ILE A 54 -12.73 2.47 13.57
CA ILE A 54 -12.14 1.88 14.79
C ILE A 54 -10.68 1.48 14.57
N ALA A 55 -10.33 1.04 13.34
CA ALA A 55 -8.98 0.64 12.98
C ALA A 55 -8.74 0.79 11.47
N ALA A 56 -7.52 1.18 11.08
CA ALA A 56 -7.06 1.20 9.69
C ALA A 56 -5.98 0.14 9.49
N ARG A 57 -6.03 -0.61 8.38
CA ARG A 57 -5.09 -1.70 8.09
C ARG A 57 -4.68 -1.68 6.63
N ALA A 58 -3.42 -1.98 6.35
CA ALA A 58 -2.91 -2.05 4.98
C ALA A 58 -3.42 -3.31 4.28
N ARG A 59 -3.70 -3.20 2.98
CA ARG A 59 -3.99 -4.38 2.16
C ARG A 59 -2.73 -5.26 2.02
N PRO A 60 -2.83 -6.60 2.10
CA PRO A 60 -1.65 -7.49 2.08
C PRO A 60 -0.72 -7.34 0.87
N SER A 61 -1.24 -6.93 -0.30
CA SER A 61 -0.41 -6.72 -1.49
C SER A 61 0.46 -5.46 -1.41
N THR A 62 0.11 -4.50 -0.56
CA THR A 62 0.72 -3.17 -0.48
C THR A 62 2.05 -3.20 0.27
N ILE A 63 2.20 -4.16 1.18
CA ILE A 63 3.38 -4.36 2.04
C ILE A 63 4.48 -5.24 1.39
N ARG A 64 4.28 -5.71 0.16
CA ARG A 64 5.26 -6.54 -0.56
C ARG A 64 6.46 -5.69 -1.05
N GLY A 65 7.66 -6.19 -0.80
CA GLY A 65 8.92 -5.66 -1.34
C GLY A 65 9.47 -4.48 -0.54
N ASN A 66 9.86 -4.73 0.71
CA ASN A 66 10.51 -3.78 1.63
C ASN A 66 9.75 -2.47 1.85
N LYS A 67 8.42 -2.56 1.97
CA LYS A 67 7.56 -1.40 2.28
C LYS A 67 7.10 -1.45 3.73
N LEU A 68 7.07 -0.29 4.36
CA LEU A 68 6.47 -0.06 5.67
C LEU A 68 5.22 0.79 5.49
N VAL A 69 4.15 0.38 6.14
CA VAL A 69 2.92 1.17 6.27
C VAL A 69 2.78 1.52 7.75
N LEU A 70 2.86 2.80 8.04
CA LEU A 70 2.61 3.39 9.35
C LEU A 70 1.14 3.80 9.46
N PHE A 71 0.51 3.39 10.56
CA PHE A 71 -0.82 3.85 10.95
C PHE A 71 -0.73 4.63 12.25
N ARG A 72 -1.62 5.61 12.39
CA ARG A 72 -1.92 6.13 13.72
C ARG A 72 -2.55 4.98 14.51
N GLY A 73 -2.02 4.68 15.69
CA GLY A 73 -2.69 3.87 16.69
C GLY A 73 -3.39 4.77 17.70
N ILE A 74 -4.12 4.19 18.65
CA ILE A 74 -4.88 4.93 19.66
C ILE A 74 -3.94 5.68 20.63
N LYS A 75 -2.78 5.08 20.94
CA LYS A 75 -1.73 5.64 21.82
C LYS A 75 -0.31 5.49 21.27
N CYS A 76 -0.14 4.77 20.16
CA CYS A 76 1.13 4.35 19.57
C CYS A 76 1.08 4.54 18.04
N ILE A 77 2.19 4.33 17.35
CA ILE A 77 2.23 4.18 15.90
C ILE A 77 2.23 2.68 15.60
N ASP A 78 1.27 2.21 14.81
CA ASP A 78 1.24 0.81 14.38
C ASP A 78 2.01 0.66 13.07
N VAL A 79 2.97 -0.27 13.03
CA VAL A 79 3.83 -0.53 11.87
C VAL A 79 3.40 -1.84 11.21
N HIS A 80 3.05 -1.78 9.93
CA HIS A 80 2.73 -2.95 9.13
C HIS A 80 3.77 -3.14 8.02
N THR A 81 4.39 -4.31 7.98
CA THR A 81 5.40 -4.67 6.98
C THR A 81 5.37 -6.16 6.66
N THR A 82 5.96 -6.53 5.52
CA THR A 82 6.31 -7.91 5.20
C THR A 82 7.81 -7.97 4.94
N LEU A 83 8.52 -8.56 5.89
CA LEU A 83 9.95 -8.83 5.81
C LEU A 83 10.18 -10.32 5.50
N LEU A 84 11.37 -10.65 5.04
CA LEU A 84 11.81 -12.05 4.98
C LEU A 84 11.93 -12.61 6.40
N SER A 85 11.63 -13.90 6.56
CA SER A 85 11.55 -14.55 7.87
C SER A 85 12.85 -14.46 8.67
N ASP A 86 14.00 -14.56 8.01
CA ASP A 86 15.33 -14.43 8.62
C ASP A 86 15.59 -13.03 9.16
N VAL A 87 15.17 -11.99 8.44
CA VAL A 87 15.26 -10.59 8.88
C VAL A 87 14.32 -10.35 10.06
N LEU A 88 13.09 -10.89 10.00
CA LEU A 88 12.12 -10.75 11.08
C LEU A 88 12.62 -11.37 12.39
N VAL A 89 13.22 -12.57 12.34
CA VAL A 89 13.80 -13.24 13.52
C VAL A 89 14.94 -12.42 14.12
N LYS A 90 15.82 -11.85 13.27
CA LYS A 90 16.90 -10.97 13.76
C LYS A 90 16.36 -9.71 14.42
N LEU A 91 15.36 -9.07 13.81
CA LEU A 91 14.73 -7.87 14.36
C LEU A 91 14.06 -8.15 15.71
N LEU A 92 13.41 -9.30 15.87
CA LEU A 92 12.78 -9.71 17.13
C LEU A 92 13.78 -10.00 18.24
N ALA A 93 15.02 -10.34 17.89
CA ALA A 93 16.10 -10.59 18.85
C ALA A 93 16.89 -9.32 19.21
N ASP A 94 16.65 -8.20 18.51
CA ASP A 94 17.36 -6.92 18.66
C ASP A 94 16.58 -5.91 19.55
N VAL A 95 15.52 -6.38 20.22
CA VAL A 95 14.64 -5.59 21.12
C VAL A 95 14.90 -5.98 22.57
#